data_AF-A0A350CV96-F1
#
_entry.id   AF-A0A350CV96-F1
#
_cell.length_a   1.000
_cell.length_b   1.000
_cell.length_c   1.000
_cell.angle_alpha   90.00
_cell.angle_beta   90.00
_cell.angle_gamma   90.00
#
_symmetry.space_group_name_H-M   'P 1'
#
loop_
_entity.id
_entity.type
_entity.pdbx_description
1 polymer ?
#
loop_
_entity_poly.entity_id
_entity_poly.type
_entity_poly.pdbx_seq_one_letter_code
_entity_poly.pdbx_strand_id
1 'polypeptide(L)'
;MTAPADNPPRFRPRPWIHLETPQDVELWIDEHNQAMQELIRPQETGYGICFTLAEGGNVYMQTAEDAVVLDVEPDASWIAPLIVAATGAEPPPGQYWVLPADRLVQLIIGLSSLVASTTLVVGHRFGSHGRRMMY
;
A
#
# COMPACT_ATOMS: atom_id res chain seq x y z
N MET A 1 -21.98 -17.83 -2.09
CA MET A 1 -20.54 -18.10 -2.23
C MET A 1 -20.15 -17.70 -3.64
N THR A 2 -19.87 -16.42 -3.84
CA THR A 2 -19.52 -15.86 -5.14
C THR A 2 -18.00 -15.85 -5.20
N ALA A 3 -17.40 -16.72 -6.01
CA ALA A 3 -15.98 -16.62 -6.32
C ALA A 3 -15.70 -15.23 -6.93
N PRO A 4 -14.62 -14.53 -6.57
CA PRO A 4 -14.26 -13.33 -7.29
C PRO A 4 -13.94 -13.74 -8.73
N ALA A 5 -14.48 -12.99 -9.69
CA ALA A 5 -14.22 -13.22 -11.10
C ALA A 5 -12.72 -13.15 -11.37
N ASP A 6 -12.18 -14.21 -11.98
CA ASP A 6 -10.82 -14.36 -12.49
C ASP A 6 -10.61 -13.41 -13.69
N ASN A 7 -10.69 -12.11 -13.45
CA ASN A 7 -10.18 -11.13 -14.39
C ASN A 7 -8.70 -10.91 -14.06
N PRO A 8 -7.79 -11.10 -15.02
CA PRO A 8 -6.38 -10.81 -14.78
C PRO A 8 -6.25 -9.35 -14.31
N PRO A 9 -5.39 -9.07 -13.32
CA PRO A 9 -5.23 -7.73 -12.83
C PRO A 9 -4.85 -6.82 -14.00
N ARG A 10 -5.52 -5.67 -14.08
CA ARG A 10 -5.30 -4.69 -15.16
C ARG A 10 -3.82 -4.36 -15.32
N PHE A 11 -3.12 -4.28 -14.21
CA PHE A 11 -1.68 -4.05 -14.15
C PHE A 11 -0.98 -5.35 -13.79
N ARG A 12 0.17 -5.59 -14.43
CA ARG A 12 0.97 -6.77 -14.14
C ARG A 12 1.81 -6.53 -12.87
N PRO A 13 2.01 -7.55 -12.02
CA PRO A 13 2.95 -7.47 -10.92
C PRO A 13 4.36 -7.17 -11.43
N ARG A 14 5.06 -6.26 -10.73
CA ARG A 14 6.47 -5.95 -10.92
C ARG A 14 7.26 -6.59 -9.77
N PRO A 15 8.26 -7.45 -10.06
CA PRO A 15 9.14 -7.99 -9.03
C PRO A 15 9.76 -6.87 -8.19
N TRP A 16 9.85 -7.10 -6.87
CA TRP A 16 10.44 -6.14 -5.96
C TRP A 16 11.95 -6.09 -6.14
N ILE A 17 12.51 -4.88 -6.08
CA ILE A 17 13.95 -4.65 -5.97
C ILE A 17 14.17 -4.15 -4.55
N HIS A 18 15.05 -4.81 -3.80
CA HIS A 18 15.33 -4.41 -2.42
C HIS A 18 15.90 -2.98 -2.38
N LEU A 19 15.20 -2.11 -1.64
CA LEU A 19 15.57 -0.74 -1.34
C LEU A 19 16.15 -0.69 0.08
N GLU A 20 17.34 -0.13 0.26
CA GLU A 20 18.04 -0.08 1.55
C GLU A 20 18.23 1.37 2.04
N THR A 21 18.33 2.33 1.12
CA THR A 21 18.58 3.73 1.45
C THR A 21 17.35 4.61 1.21
N PRO A 22 17.22 5.73 1.94
CA PRO A 22 16.18 6.72 1.67
C PRO A 22 16.17 7.19 0.20
N GLN A 23 17.35 7.35 -0.42
CA GLN A 23 17.49 7.79 -1.79
C GLN A 23 16.90 6.77 -2.79
N ASP A 24 17.12 5.48 -2.56
CA ASP A 24 16.53 4.42 -3.40
C ASP A 24 15.01 4.42 -3.31
N VAL A 25 14.48 4.70 -2.11
CA VAL A 25 13.04 4.80 -1.87
C VAL A 25 12.43 6.03 -2.52
N GLU A 26 13.08 7.19 -2.43
CA GLU A 26 12.63 8.41 -3.11
C GLU A 26 12.59 8.20 -4.63
N LEU A 27 13.63 7.60 -5.20
CA LEU A 27 13.65 7.26 -6.63
C LEU A 27 12.49 6.32 -6.99
N TRP A 28 12.27 5.27 -6.20
CA TRP A 28 11.16 4.35 -6.42
C TRP A 28 9.79 5.04 -6.32
N ILE A 29 9.62 5.99 -5.39
CA ILE A 29 8.39 6.81 -5.25
C ILE A 29 8.18 7.65 -6.52
N ASP A 30 9.22 8.30 -7.04
CA ASP A 30 9.12 9.14 -8.24
C ASP A 30 8.75 8.30 -9.47
N GLU A 31 9.41 7.15 -9.67
CA GLU A 31 9.08 6.21 -10.74
C GLU A 31 7.64 5.70 -10.62
N HIS A 32 7.20 5.42 -9.40
CA HIS A 32 5.84 4.99 -9.12
C HIS A 32 4.82 6.09 -9.44
N ASN A 33 5.08 7.32 -9.01
CA ASN A 33 4.23 8.47 -9.28
C ASN A 33 4.11 8.74 -10.79
N GLN A 34 5.22 8.65 -11.52
CA GLN A 34 5.20 8.76 -12.97
C GLN A 34 4.35 7.64 -13.60
N ALA A 35 4.54 6.39 -13.18
CA ALA A 35 3.74 5.27 -13.69
C ALA A 35 2.24 5.46 -13.39
N MET A 36 1.88 5.99 -12.22
CA MET A 36 0.49 6.34 -11.89
C MET A 36 -0.07 7.39 -12.85
N GLN A 37 0.67 8.46 -13.11
CA GLN A 37 0.25 9.53 -14.03
C GLN A 37 0.04 9.03 -15.46
N GLU A 38 0.89 8.10 -15.92
CA GLU A 38 0.82 7.54 -17.27
C GLU A 38 -0.31 6.52 -17.45
N LEU A 39 -0.56 5.70 -16.42
CA LEU A 39 -1.36 4.48 -16.54
C LEU A 39 -2.76 4.58 -15.96
N ILE A 40 -3.01 5.51 -15.04
CA ILE A 40 -4.31 5.70 -14.38
C ILE A 40 -5.12 6.72 -15.16
N ARG A 41 -6.34 6.34 -15.56
CA ARG A 41 -7.24 7.23 -16.30
C ARG A 41 -7.89 8.22 -15.32
N PRO A 42 -8.25 9.44 -15.77
CA PRO A 42 -8.86 10.46 -14.91
C PRO A 42 -10.16 10.06 -14.20
N GLN A 43 -10.87 9.04 -14.70
CA GLN A 43 -12.13 8.55 -14.14
C GLN A 43 -11.92 7.46 -13.08
N GLU A 44 -10.70 6.96 -12.93
CA GLU A 44 -10.39 5.89 -11.99
C GLU A 44 -10.19 6.46 -10.59
N THR A 45 -10.70 5.73 -9.61
CA THR A 45 -10.64 6.07 -8.19
C THR A 45 -10.15 4.87 -7.40
N GLY A 46 -9.77 5.08 -6.14
CA GLY A 46 -9.26 3.99 -5.31
C GLY A 46 -7.99 3.37 -5.89
N TYR A 47 -7.09 4.22 -6.40
CA TYR A 47 -5.83 3.79 -6.98
C TYR A 47 -4.69 3.86 -5.97
N GLY A 48 -3.68 3.03 -6.19
CA GLY A 48 -2.50 2.94 -5.33
C GLY A 48 -1.66 1.73 -5.66
N ILE A 49 -1.01 1.17 -4.64
CA ILE A 49 -0.11 0.01 -4.76
C ILE A 49 -0.65 -1.14 -3.94
N CYS A 50 -0.56 -2.34 -4.47
CA CYS A 50 -0.59 -3.58 -3.69
C CYS A 50 0.84 -4.10 -3.55
N PHE A 51 1.32 -4.22 -2.31
CA PHE A 51 2.53 -4.97 -1.96
C PHE A 51 2.12 -6.41 -1.67
N THR A 52 2.59 -7.35 -2.48
CA THR A 52 2.47 -8.78 -2.20
C THR A 52 3.69 -9.22 -1.43
N LEU A 53 3.47 -9.77 -0.23
CA LEU A 53 4.53 -10.20 0.68
C LEU A 53 5.03 -11.60 0.31
N ALA A 54 6.34 -11.82 0.46
CA ALA A 54 6.99 -13.10 0.12
C ALA A 54 6.47 -14.28 0.94
N GLU A 55 6.20 -14.06 2.23
CA GLU A 55 5.69 -15.06 3.17
C GLU A 55 4.15 -15.13 3.21
N GLY A 56 3.48 -14.36 2.33
CA GLY A 56 2.02 -14.35 2.19
C GLY A 56 1.32 -13.12 2.78
N GLY A 57 0.15 -12.83 2.20
CA GLY A 57 -0.66 -11.65 2.50
C GLY A 57 -0.34 -10.45 1.59
N ASN A 58 -1.28 -9.51 1.49
CA ASN A 58 -1.10 -8.26 0.77
C ASN A 58 -1.30 -7.03 1.66
N VAL A 59 -0.64 -5.96 1.27
CA VAL A 59 -0.83 -4.62 1.84
C VAL A 59 -1.16 -3.67 0.71
N TYR A 60 -2.34 -3.06 0.76
CA TYR A 60 -2.70 -2.01 -0.17
C TYR A 60 -2.33 -0.67 0.42
N MET A 61 -1.65 0.17 -0.35
CA MET A 61 -1.23 1.51 0.04
C MET A 61 -1.78 2.56 -0.91
N GLN A 62 -2.26 3.66 -0.35
CA GLN A 62 -2.57 4.87 -1.08
C GLN A 62 -1.92 6.06 -0.39
N THR A 63 -1.25 6.91 -1.17
CA THR A 63 -0.76 8.21 -0.71
C THR A 63 -1.83 9.28 -0.95
N ALA A 64 -2.03 10.14 0.03
CA ALA A 64 -2.82 11.37 -0.02
C ALA A 64 -1.92 12.55 0.38
N GLU A 65 -2.43 13.78 0.25
CA GLU A 65 -1.65 15.02 0.48
C GLU A 65 -0.89 15.03 1.82
N ASP A 66 -1.54 14.61 2.90
CA ASP A 66 -0.96 14.64 4.26
C ASP A 66 -0.87 13.25 4.92
N ALA A 67 -1.20 12.18 4.20
CA ALA A 67 -1.30 10.85 4.81
C ALA A 67 -0.92 9.70 3.88
N VAL A 68 -0.45 8.62 4.49
CA VAL A 68 -0.36 7.29 3.87
C VAL A 68 -1.43 6.41 4.47
N VAL A 69 -2.29 5.86 3.63
CA VAL A 69 -3.34 4.91 4.04
C VAL A 69 -2.88 3.51 3.67
N LEU A 70 -2.87 2.60 4.65
CA LEU A 70 -2.66 1.17 4.43
C LEU A 70 -3.96 0.42 4.69
N ASP A 71 -4.25 -0.57 3.85
CA ASP A 71 -5.21 -1.64 4.10
C ASP A 71 -4.40 -2.94 4.16
N VAL A 72 -4.20 -3.44 5.37
CA VAL A 72 -3.42 -4.65 5.65
C VAL A 72 -4.40 -5.82 5.72
N GLU A 73 -4.36 -6.72 4.73
CA GLU A 73 -5.25 -7.88 4.70
C GLU A 73 -5.06 -8.76 5.96
N PRO A 74 -6.06 -9.57 6.36
CA PRO A 74 -5.97 -10.38 7.57
C PRO A 74 -4.78 -11.34 7.54
N ASP A 75 -4.46 -11.89 6.36
CA ASP A 75 -3.31 -12.79 6.16
C ASP A 75 -1.96 -12.05 6.20
N ALA A 76 -1.96 -10.72 6.10
CA ALA A 76 -0.78 -9.87 6.26
C ALA A 76 -0.66 -9.25 7.66
N SER A 77 -1.60 -9.51 8.59
CA SER A 77 -1.63 -8.83 9.89
C SER A 77 -0.37 -9.03 10.74
N TRP A 78 0.41 -10.07 10.44
CA TRP A 78 1.67 -10.39 11.09
C TRP A 78 2.75 -9.31 10.91
N ILE A 79 2.62 -8.40 9.93
CA ILE A 79 3.54 -7.28 9.73
C ILE A 79 3.29 -6.09 10.65
N ALA A 80 2.20 -6.10 11.45
CA ALA A 80 1.86 -4.97 12.32
C ALA A 80 3.03 -4.49 13.20
N PRO A 81 3.85 -5.37 13.84
CA PRO A 81 5.03 -4.94 14.60
C PRO A 81 6.06 -4.17 13.74
N LEU A 82 6.20 -4.51 12.46
CA LEU A 82 7.08 -3.80 11.54
C LEU A 82 6.54 -2.40 11.23
N ILE A 83 5.23 -2.28 10.96
CA ILE A 83 4.60 -0.96 10.71
C ILE A 83 4.80 -0.06 11.94
N VAL A 84 4.57 -0.59 13.15
CA VAL A 84 4.82 0.13 14.41
C VAL A 84 6.29 0.54 14.53
N ALA A 85 7.23 -0.37 14.28
CA ALA A 85 8.65 -0.08 14.38
C ALA A 85 9.13 0.99 13.39
N ALA A 86 8.64 0.93 12.14
CA ALA A 86 9.04 1.86 11.08
C ALA A 86 8.41 3.26 11.26
N THR A 87 7.20 3.34 11.82
CA THR A 87 6.41 4.58 11.80
C THR A 87 6.16 5.19 13.18
N GLY A 88 6.26 4.39 14.25
CA GLY A 88 5.88 4.77 15.60
C GLY A 88 4.36 4.87 15.83
N ALA A 89 3.54 4.50 14.85
CA ALA A 89 2.09 4.55 14.96
C ALA A 89 1.54 3.45 15.89
N GLU A 90 0.44 3.74 16.58
CA GLU A 90 -0.28 2.73 17.36
C GLU A 90 -1.11 1.82 16.42
N PRO A 91 -1.14 0.50 16.68
CA PRO A 91 -1.94 -0.42 15.87
C PRO A 91 -3.44 -0.11 15.98
N PRO A 92 -4.14 0.10 14.85
CA PRO A 92 -5.57 0.30 14.85
C PRO A 92 -6.32 -0.99 15.23
N PRO A 93 -7.60 -0.90 15.65
CA PRO A 93 -8.43 -2.07 15.94
C PRO A 93 -8.84 -2.89 14.69
N GLY A 94 -8.35 -2.52 13.50
CA GLY A 94 -8.74 -3.13 12.22
C GLY A 94 -7.60 -3.11 11.19
N GLN A 95 -7.96 -3.31 9.92
CA GLN A 95 -7.01 -3.47 8.81
C GLN A 95 -6.46 -2.13 8.28
N TYR A 96 -7.14 -1.03 8.58
CA TYR A 96 -6.82 0.30 8.05
C TYR A 96 -5.87 1.08 8.94
N TRP A 97 -4.68 1.36 8.44
CA TRP A 97 -3.71 2.26 9.07
C TRP A 97 -3.75 3.61 8.38
N VAL A 98 -3.76 4.68 9.16
CA VAL A 98 -3.59 6.05 8.65
C VAL A 98 -2.34 6.60 9.30
N LEU A 99 -1.34 6.87 8.47
CA LEU A 99 0.00 7.27 8.89
C LEU A 99 0.29 8.68 8.36
N PRO A 100 1.08 9.51 9.07
CA PRO A 100 1.56 10.77 8.53
C PRO A 100 2.39 10.56 7.24
N ALA A 101 2.27 11.48 6.28
CA ALA A 101 2.98 11.39 5.00
C ALA A 101 4.51 11.26 5.15
N ASP A 102 5.12 11.89 6.16
CA ASP A 102 6.56 11.82 6.44
C ASP A 102 7.06 10.41 6.82
N ARG A 103 6.13 9.48 7.11
CA ARG A 103 6.47 8.08 7.43
C ARG A 103 6.60 7.20 6.20
N LEU A 104 6.26 7.68 5.01
CA LEU A 104 6.28 6.88 3.78
C LEU A 104 7.65 6.24 3.54
N VAL A 105 8.72 7.04 3.58
CA VAL A 105 10.07 6.53 3.30
C VAL A 105 10.47 5.42 4.28
N GLN A 106 10.30 5.65 5.58
CA GLN A 106 10.64 4.66 6.61
C GLN A 106 9.80 3.40 6.51
N LEU A 107 8.50 3.54 6.18
CA LEU A 107 7.62 2.40 5.96
C LEU A 107 8.10 1.54 4.78
N ILE A 108 8.45 2.15 3.65
CA ILE A 108 8.92 1.42 2.47
C ILE A 108 10.26 0.72 2.75
N ILE A 109 11.21 1.39 3.43
CA ILE A 109 12.47 0.75 3.87
C ILE A 109 12.16 -0.48 4.73
N GLY A 110 11.28 -0.34 5.73
CA GLY A 110 10.90 -1.45 6.61
C GLY A 110 10.31 -2.62 5.82
N LEU A 111 9.34 -2.34 4.94
CA LEU A 111 8.66 -3.37 4.14
C LEU A 111 9.57 -4.03 3.10
N SER A 112 10.62 -3.34 2.64
CA SER A 112 11.49 -3.76 1.54
C SER A 112 12.03 -5.20 1.65
N SER A 113 12.27 -5.67 2.86
CA SER A 113 12.74 -7.04 3.12
C SER A 113 11.65 -8.12 2.99
N LEU A 114 10.37 -7.74 3.06
CA LEU A 114 9.22 -8.64 3.06
C LEU A 114 8.46 -8.67 1.73
N VAL A 115 8.65 -7.66 0.87
CA VAL A 115 7.90 -7.54 -0.39
C VAL A 115 8.50 -8.47 -1.45
N ALA A 116 7.66 -9.28 -2.08
CA ALA A 116 8.03 -10.06 -3.26
C ALA A 116 7.74 -9.31 -4.57
N SER A 117 6.63 -8.57 -4.62
CA SER A 117 6.25 -7.79 -5.80
C SER A 117 5.32 -6.64 -5.46
N THR A 118 5.24 -5.67 -6.37
CA THR A 118 4.24 -4.60 -6.33
C THR A 118 3.34 -4.65 -7.54
N THR A 119 2.06 -4.34 -7.35
CA THR A 119 1.09 -4.23 -8.43
C THR A 119 0.35 -2.91 -8.29
N LEU A 120 0.29 -2.11 -9.35
CA LEU A 120 -0.63 -0.96 -9.40
C LEU A 120 -2.07 -1.47 -9.25
N VAL A 121 -2.89 -0.76 -8.48
CA VAL A 121 -4.30 -1.09 -8.29
C VAL A 121 -5.18 0.12 -8.57
N VAL A 122 -6.42 -0.15 -8.96
CA VAL A 122 -7.51 0.81 -9.18
C VAL A 122 -8.80 0.18 -8.66
N GLY A 123 -9.76 0.99 -8.21
CA GLY A 123 -11.03 0.52 -7.65
C GLY A 123 -10.91 -0.10 -6.26
N HIS A 124 -9.75 -0.03 -5.61
CA HIS A 124 -9.55 -0.52 -4.25
C HIS A 124 -10.22 0.43 -3.23
N ARG A 125 -10.86 -0.13 -2.20
CA ARG A 125 -11.62 0.64 -1.21
C ARG A 125 -10.75 1.06 -0.03
N PHE A 126 -9.84 2.01 -0.25
CA PHE A 126 -9.08 2.63 0.84
C PHE A 126 -10.02 3.37 1.81
N GLY A 127 -10.04 2.97 3.10
CA GLY A 127 -10.60 3.74 4.22
C GLY A 127 -12.09 4.12 4.17
N SER A 128 -12.85 3.68 3.16
CA SER A 128 -14.24 4.12 2.93
C SER A 128 -15.25 3.70 4.02
N HIS A 129 -14.87 2.85 4.97
CA HIS A 129 -15.69 2.50 6.13
C HIS A 129 -15.52 3.44 7.34
N GLY A 130 -14.56 4.39 7.31
CA GLY A 130 -14.28 5.30 8.44
C GLY A 130 -15.07 6.60 8.46
N ARG A 131 -15.71 7.02 7.35
CA ARG A 131 -16.41 8.32 7.27
C ARG A 131 -17.87 8.30 7.76
N ARG A 132 -18.25 7.30 8.54
CA ARG A 132 -19.63 7.19 9.07
C ARG A 132 -19.73 7.24 10.58
N MET A 133 -18.96 8.08 11.27
CA MET A 133 -19.27 8.50 12.64
C MET A 133 -18.71 9.90 12.88
N MET A 134 -19.58 10.91 12.86
CA MET A 134 -19.56 12.13 13.69
C MET A 134 -20.68 13.07 13.19
N TYR A 135 -21.86 12.87 13.78
CA TYR A 135 -22.90 13.90 13.96
C TYR A 135 -23.06 14.05 15.47
#